data_AF-A0AAT9LT44-F1
#
_entry.id   AF-A0AAT9LT44-F1
#
_cell.length_a   1.000
_cell.length_b   1.000
_cell.length_c   1.000
_cell.angle_alpha   90.00
_cell.angle_beta   90.00
_cell.angle_gamma   90.00
#
_symmetry.space_group_name_H-M   'P 1'
#
loop_
_entity.id
_entity.type
_entity.pdbx_description
1 polymer ?
#
loop_
_entity_poly.entity_id
_entity_poly.type
_entity_poly.pdbx_seq_one_letter_code
_entity_poly.pdbx_strand_id
1 'polypeptide(L)'
;MPSTPVTVCAIVAAGLLVLAADGGPPFPAFQSEVDGLVTLVGRTGGFTVDPRDGQGPKAGYAVATGRATARIEPADRFFDGGGPAALRAYLEDKAEQLRDDPALLVGAWYDRPGRRVVLSLVELVPDRTDAISAGVAHRQRSIYDLATGAEVPTGYTGQR
;
A
#
# COMPACT_ATOMS: atom_id res chain seq x y z
N MET A 1 28.56 49.55 -6.09
CA MET A 1 27.94 48.33 -5.53
C MET A 1 27.59 47.41 -6.68
N PRO A 2 28.37 46.37 -6.96
CA PRO A 2 28.01 45.36 -7.94
C PRO A 2 27.43 44.11 -7.26
N SER A 3 26.22 43.77 -7.70
CA SER A 3 25.43 42.58 -7.41
C SER A 3 26.08 41.32 -7.97
N THR A 4 26.24 40.30 -7.13
CA THR A 4 26.61 38.92 -7.50
C THR A 4 25.40 38.19 -8.11
N PRO A 5 25.55 37.51 -9.27
CA PRO A 5 24.56 36.53 -9.69
C PRO A 5 24.82 35.18 -9.01
N VAL A 6 23.70 34.61 -8.58
CA VAL A 6 23.52 33.36 -7.83
C VAL A 6 23.97 32.15 -8.65
N THR A 7 24.76 31.28 -8.00
CA THR A 7 25.11 29.93 -8.46
C THR A 7 23.84 29.11 -8.70
N VAL A 8 23.61 28.73 -9.95
CA VAL A 8 22.60 27.74 -10.33
C VAL A 8 23.14 26.36 -9.96
N CYS A 9 22.65 25.80 -8.84
CA CYS A 9 22.77 24.37 -8.56
C CYS A 9 21.83 23.60 -9.50
N ALA A 10 22.35 23.19 -10.65
CA ALA A 10 21.72 22.16 -11.45
C ALA A 10 21.90 20.81 -10.72
N ILE A 11 20.88 20.40 -9.96
CA ILE A 11 20.77 19.01 -9.50
C ILE A 11 20.36 18.20 -10.74
N VAL A 12 21.35 17.62 -11.40
CA VAL A 12 21.11 16.54 -12.36
C VAL A 12 20.67 15.34 -11.53
N ALA A 13 19.37 15.03 -11.58
CA ALA A 13 18.84 13.76 -11.10
C ALA A 13 19.37 12.64 -12.01
N ALA A 14 20.58 12.16 -11.70
CA ALA A 14 21.07 10.91 -12.26
C ALA A 14 20.16 9.79 -11.74
N GLY A 15 19.39 9.19 -12.66
CA GLY A 15 18.62 8.00 -12.39
C GLY A 15 19.52 6.93 -11.80
N LEU A 16 19.32 6.65 -10.52
CA LEU A 16 20.01 5.57 -9.83
C LEU A 16 19.35 4.26 -10.25
N LEU A 17 19.85 3.69 -11.34
CA LEU A 17 19.60 2.28 -11.66
C LEU A 17 20.37 1.45 -10.63
N VAL A 18 19.72 1.11 -9.52
CA VAL A 18 20.27 0.17 -8.54
C VAL A 18 20.19 -1.22 -9.16
N LEU A 19 21.31 -1.69 -9.71
CA LEU A 19 21.58 -3.12 -9.82
C LEU A 19 21.73 -3.65 -8.39
N ALA A 20 20.65 -4.19 -7.84
CA ALA A 20 20.70 -4.86 -6.55
C ALA A 20 21.54 -6.14 -6.71
N ALA A 21 22.71 -6.16 -6.07
CA ALA A 21 23.39 -7.40 -5.72
C ALA A 21 22.51 -8.16 -4.71
N ASP A 22 22.36 -9.47 -4.92
CA ASP A 22 21.54 -10.36 -4.10
C ASP A 22 21.94 -10.30 -2.63
N GLY A 23 21.07 -9.75 -1.77
CA GLY A 23 21.24 -9.75 -0.31
C GLY A 23 20.57 -8.62 0.48
N GLY A 24 20.10 -7.55 -0.18
CA GLY A 24 19.36 -6.46 0.47
C GLY A 24 17.89 -6.82 0.76
N PRO A 25 17.24 -6.15 1.74
CA PRO A 25 15.82 -6.36 1.98
C PRO A 25 15.01 -6.02 0.72
N PRO A 26 13.93 -6.76 0.42
CA PRO A 26 13.08 -6.46 -0.71
C PRO A 26 12.48 -5.05 -0.56
N PHE A 27 12.41 -4.31 -1.66
CA PHE A 27 11.77 -2.99 -1.78
C PHE A 27 12.24 -1.95 -0.75
N PRO A 28 13.47 -1.41 -0.88
CA PRO A 28 14.07 -0.52 0.12
C PRO A 28 13.28 0.78 0.35
N ALA A 29 12.57 1.29 -0.66
CA ALA A 29 11.73 2.49 -0.52
C ALA A 29 10.54 2.25 0.44
N PHE A 30 9.89 1.08 0.36
CA PHE A 30 8.88 0.70 1.34
C PHE A 30 9.48 0.56 2.74
N GLN A 31 10.65 -0.09 2.83
CA GLN A 31 11.31 -0.40 4.11
C GLN A 31 11.64 0.86 4.93
N SER A 32 12.01 1.97 4.27
CA SER A 32 12.28 3.24 4.94
C SER A 32 11.01 3.94 5.47
N GLU A 33 9.83 3.61 4.94
CA GLU A 33 8.57 4.29 5.25
C GLU A 33 7.69 3.52 6.24
N VAL A 34 8.09 2.30 6.64
CA VAL A 34 7.26 1.38 7.44
C VAL A 34 6.64 2.03 8.69
N ASP A 35 7.42 2.79 9.46
CA ASP A 35 6.92 3.45 10.68
C ASP A 35 5.88 4.54 10.35
N GLY A 36 6.09 5.26 9.24
CA GLY A 36 5.13 6.22 8.69
C GLY A 36 3.84 5.54 8.23
N LEU A 37 3.94 4.38 7.59
CA LEU A 37 2.80 3.59 7.13
C LEU A 37 1.95 3.05 8.29
N VAL A 38 2.57 2.58 9.38
CA VAL A 38 1.84 2.17 10.60
C VAL A 38 1.04 3.35 11.17
N THR A 39 1.70 4.52 11.26
CA THR A 39 1.06 5.76 11.72
C THR A 39 -0.10 6.17 10.79
N LEU A 40 0.09 6.02 9.48
CA LEU A 40 -0.92 6.33 8.47
C LEU A 40 -2.17 5.46 8.65
N VAL A 41 -2.04 4.12 8.71
CA VAL A 41 -3.18 3.22 8.95
C VAL A 41 -3.95 3.58 10.20
N GLY A 42 -3.24 3.89 11.30
CA GLY A 42 -3.90 4.27 12.56
C GLY A 42 -4.71 5.57 12.45
N ARG A 43 -4.20 6.56 11.68
CA ARG A 43 -4.82 7.89 11.54
C ARG A 43 -5.93 7.94 10.50
N THR A 44 -5.70 7.38 9.32
CA THR A 44 -6.61 7.50 8.16
C THR A 44 -7.48 6.27 7.97
N GLY A 45 -7.15 5.15 8.62
CA GLY A 45 -7.84 3.88 8.47
C GLY A 45 -7.24 2.95 7.42
N GLY A 46 -6.24 3.40 6.64
CA GLY A 46 -5.58 2.54 5.66
C GLY A 46 -4.62 3.25 4.71
N PHE A 47 -4.01 2.48 3.83
CA PHE A 47 -3.17 2.97 2.73
C PHE A 47 -3.20 2.03 1.52
N THR A 48 -2.71 2.55 0.39
CA THR A 48 -2.24 1.78 -0.76
C THR A 48 -0.92 2.40 -1.21
N VAL A 49 0.11 1.59 -1.42
CA VAL A 49 1.47 2.03 -1.77
C VAL A 49 2.09 1.06 -2.76
N ASP A 50 2.80 1.60 -3.76
CA ASP A 50 3.73 0.81 -4.56
C ASP A 50 5.01 0.59 -3.72
N PRO A 51 5.35 -0.66 -3.38
CA PRO A 51 6.53 -0.91 -2.56
C PRO A 51 7.85 -0.49 -3.25
N ARG A 52 7.86 -0.40 -4.58
CA ARG A 52 9.06 -0.12 -5.39
C ARG A 52 9.55 1.32 -5.22
N ASP A 53 8.65 2.27 -5.06
CA ASP A 53 8.97 3.70 -4.87
C ASP A 53 8.43 4.29 -3.55
N GLY A 54 7.65 3.52 -2.79
CA GLY A 54 7.04 3.93 -1.53
C GLY A 54 5.85 4.89 -1.69
N GLN A 55 5.41 5.16 -2.92
CA GLN A 55 4.40 6.16 -3.20
C GLN A 55 3.00 5.57 -3.28
N GLY A 56 2.03 6.33 -2.79
CA GLY A 56 0.61 5.99 -2.92
C GLY A 56 0.01 6.56 -4.22
N PRO A 57 -0.70 5.75 -5.01
CA PRO A 57 -1.46 6.23 -6.18
C PRO A 57 -2.49 7.28 -5.76
N LYS A 58 -2.81 8.21 -6.68
CA LYS A 58 -3.70 9.37 -6.42
C LYS A 58 -5.10 9.23 -7.00
N ALA A 59 -5.34 8.19 -7.79
CA ALA A 59 -6.60 7.97 -8.49
C ALA A 59 -6.80 6.48 -8.77
N GLY A 60 -8.04 6.13 -9.15
CA GLY A 60 -8.47 4.75 -9.32
C GLY A 60 -9.04 4.15 -8.04
N TYR A 61 -9.52 2.92 -8.16
CA TYR A 61 -10.10 2.16 -7.07
C TYR A 61 -9.15 1.06 -6.66
N ALA A 62 -8.69 1.11 -5.41
CA ALA A 62 -7.90 0.06 -4.80
C ALA A 62 -8.82 -1.11 -4.41
N VAL A 63 -8.56 -2.27 -5.04
CA VAL A 63 -9.30 -3.51 -4.83
C VAL A 63 -8.32 -4.60 -4.36
N ALA A 64 -8.57 -5.24 -3.22
CA ALA A 64 -7.71 -6.34 -2.77
C ALA A 64 -7.84 -7.55 -3.70
N THR A 65 -6.75 -8.26 -3.98
CA THR A 65 -6.74 -9.42 -4.88
C THR A 65 -7.40 -10.69 -4.29
N GLY A 66 -7.88 -10.61 -3.05
CA GLY A 66 -8.67 -11.64 -2.40
C GLY A 66 -8.09 -12.10 -1.06
N ARG A 67 -8.69 -13.15 -0.49
CA ARG A 67 -8.35 -13.63 0.86
C ARG A 67 -7.05 -14.42 0.94
N ALA A 68 -6.60 -15.02 -0.16
CA ALA A 68 -5.38 -15.84 -0.18
C ALA A 68 -4.11 -15.00 0.00
N THR A 69 -4.17 -13.72 -0.35
CA THR A 69 -3.06 -12.78 -0.21
C THR A 69 -3.17 -11.96 1.08
N ALA A 70 -4.31 -12.01 1.78
CA ALA A 70 -4.54 -11.21 2.97
C ALA A 70 -3.83 -11.78 4.21
N ARG A 71 -3.23 -10.89 5.00
CA ARG A 71 -2.72 -11.19 6.36
C ARG A 71 -3.50 -10.36 7.37
N ILE A 72 -3.91 -10.99 8.47
CA ILE A 72 -4.69 -10.35 9.52
C ILE A 72 -3.83 -10.22 10.76
N GLU A 73 -3.66 -8.99 11.24
CA GLU A 73 -2.94 -8.67 12.46
C GLU A 73 -3.92 -8.11 13.52
N PRO A 74 -3.87 -8.59 14.78
CA PRO A 74 -4.60 -7.97 15.87
C PRO A 74 -4.22 -6.49 16.00
N ALA A 75 -5.20 -5.58 16.04
CA ALA A 75 -4.94 -4.15 16.02
C ALA A 75 -4.16 -3.67 17.26
N ASP A 76 -4.41 -4.27 18.42
CA ASP A 76 -3.66 -3.97 19.64
C ASP A 76 -2.16 -4.26 19.48
N ARG A 77 -1.80 -5.45 18.98
CA ARG A 77 -0.40 -5.80 18.71
C ARG A 77 0.20 -4.98 17.57
N PHE A 78 -0.55 -4.72 16.52
CA PHE A 78 -0.08 -3.95 15.37
C PHE A 78 0.27 -2.51 15.79
N PHE A 79 -0.57 -1.86 16.58
CA PHE A 79 -0.34 -0.48 17.01
C PHE A 79 0.57 -0.36 18.25
N ASP A 80 0.74 -1.41 19.05
CA ASP A 80 1.67 -1.45 20.20
C ASP A 80 3.10 -1.88 19.77
N GLY A 81 3.60 -1.28 18.67
CA GLY A 81 4.96 -1.49 18.17
C GLY A 81 5.19 -2.74 17.31
N GLY A 82 4.21 -3.64 17.16
CA GLY A 82 4.34 -4.82 16.29
C GLY A 82 4.16 -4.54 14.79
N GLY A 83 3.52 -3.43 14.43
CA GLY A 83 3.16 -3.06 13.07
C GLY A 83 4.34 -3.03 12.09
N PRO A 84 5.49 -2.44 12.46
CA PRO A 84 6.63 -2.41 11.57
C PRO A 84 7.14 -3.81 11.21
N ALA A 85 7.26 -4.70 12.19
CA ALA A 85 7.67 -6.08 11.93
C ALA A 85 6.63 -6.82 11.05
N ALA A 86 5.34 -6.61 11.29
CA ALA A 86 4.27 -7.22 10.51
C ALA A 86 4.30 -6.77 9.03
N LEU A 87 4.49 -5.48 8.76
CA LEU A 87 4.61 -4.95 7.40
C LEU A 87 5.84 -5.49 6.66
N ARG A 88 7.00 -5.55 7.33
CA ARG A 88 8.22 -6.12 6.74
C ARG A 88 8.05 -7.59 6.41
N ALA A 89 7.53 -8.38 7.36
CA ALA A 89 7.28 -9.80 7.15
C ALA A 89 6.21 -10.07 6.08
N TYR A 90 5.26 -9.15 5.89
CA TYR A 90 4.28 -9.24 4.82
C TYR A 90 4.93 -8.97 3.46
N LEU A 91 5.75 -7.93 3.39
CA LEU A 91 6.49 -7.57 2.18
C LEU A 91 7.44 -8.68 1.73
N GLU A 92 8.18 -9.29 2.67
CA GLU A 92 9.06 -10.44 2.40
C GLU A 92 8.29 -11.65 1.84
N ASP A 93 7.17 -12.00 2.47
CA ASP A 93 6.29 -13.10 2.06
C ASP A 93 5.66 -12.88 0.67
N LYS A 94 5.44 -11.63 0.26
CA LYS A 94 4.87 -11.27 -1.04
C LYS A 94 5.89 -10.79 -2.06
N ALA A 95 7.18 -10.87 -1.74
CA ALA A 95 8.20 -10.20 -2.54
C ALA A 95 8.34 -10.76 -3.95
N GLU A 96 8.18 -12.07 -4.13
CA GLU A 96 8.20 -12.72 -5.45
C GLU A 96 7.02 -12.23 -6.31
N GLN A 97 5.79 -12.32 -5.79
CA GLN A 97 4.58 -11.86 -6.47
C GLN A 97 4.65 -10.39 -6.87
N LEU A 98 5.15 -9.52 -5.98
CA LEU A 98 5.34 -8.09 -6.23
C LEU A 98 6.45 -7.80 -7.26
N ARG A 99 7.43 -8.70 -7.44
CA ARG A 99 8.44 -8.55 -8.50
C ARG A 99 7.91 -9.03 -9.85
N ASP A 100 7.15 -10.11 -9.84
CA ASP A 100 6.61 -10.73 -11.05
C ASP A 100 5.49 -9.91 -11.68
N ASP A 101 4.68 -9.23 -10.86
CA ASP A 101 3.58 -8.40 -11.31
C ASP A 101 3.70 -6.94 -10.85
N PRO A 102 4.11 -6.02 -11.76
CA PRO A 102 4.18 -4.58 -11.50
C PRO A 102 2.85 -3.93 -11.11
N ALA A 103 1.70 -4.51 -11.50
CA ALA A 103 0.39 -3.95 -11.22
C ALA A 103 -0.03 -4.13 -9.75
N LEU A 104 0.61 -5.06 -9.04
CA LEU A 104 0.33 -5.33 -7.64
C LEU A 104 0.97 -4.28 -6.73
N LEU A 105 0.17 -3.81 -5.78
CA LEU A 105 0.50 -2.85 -4.74
C LEU A 105 0.28 -3.48 -3.36
N VAL A 106 0.83 -2.83 -2.32
CA VAL A 106 0.58 -3.21 -0.93
C VAL A 106 -0.49 -2.30 -0.34
N GLY A 107 -1.53 -2.90 0.23
CA GLY A 107 -2.57 -2.20 0.97
C GLY A 107 -2.64 -2.62 2.42
N ALA A 108 -3.14 -1.71 3.24
CA ALA A 108 -3.54 -2.00 4.61
C ALA A 108 -4.86 -1.30 4.94
N TRP A 109 -5.72 -1.97 5.71
CA TRP A 109 -6.99 -1.44 6.17
C TRP A 109 -7.22 -1.78 7.65
N TYR A 110 -7.65 -0.79 8.42
CA TYR A 110 -8.03 -0.96 9.81
C TYR A 110 -9.52 -1.27 9.95
N ASP A 111 -9.85 -2.56 10.05
CA ASP A 111 -11.17 -3.06 10.45
C ASP A 111 -11.40 -2.79 11.94
N ARG A 112 -11.86 -1.57 12.25
CA ARG A 112 -12.16 -1.16 13.64
C ARG A 112 -13.18 -2.06 14.33
N PRO A 113 -14.33 -2.41 13.71
CA PRO A 113 -15.28 -3.35 14.33
C PRO A 113 -14.65 -4.71 14.64
N GLY A 114 -13.80 -5.22 13.74
CA GLY A 114 -13.07 -6.48 13.93
C GLY A 114 -11.83 -6.38 14.80
N ARG A 115 -11.45 -5.18 15.26
CA ARG A 115 -10.22 -4.88 16.02
C ARG A 115 -8.97 -5.49 15.39
N ARG A 116 -8.83 -5.35 14.07
CA ARG A 116 -7.73 -5.96 13.30
C ARG A 116 -7.27 -5.07 12.15
N VAL A 117 -5.99 -5.16 11.81
CA VAL A 117 -5.42 -4.58 10.59
C VAL A 117 -5.32 -5.70 9.56
N VAL A 118 -5.84 -5.44 8.36
CA VAL A 118 -5.78 -6.38 7.23
C VAL A 118 -4.76 -5.84 6.24
N LEU A 119 -3.70 -6.61 5.99
CA LEU A 119 -2.72 -6.36 4.95
C LEU A 119 -3.11 -7.18 3.71
N SER A 120 -2.98 -6.61 2.51
CA SER A 120 -3.36 -7.31 1.28
C SER A 120 -2.55 -6.83 0.08
N LEU A 121 -2.48 -7.68 -0.94
CA LEU A 121 -2.11 -7.26 -2.28
C LEU A 121 -3.33 -6.58 -2.91
N VAL A 122 -3.07 -5.49 -3.63
CA VAL A 122 -4.10 -4.61 -4.17
C VAL A 122 -3.81 -4.34 -5.64
N GLU A 123 -4.86 -4.31 -6.44
CA GLU A 123 -4.85 -3.83 -7.82
C GLU A 123 -5.58 -2.50 -7.93
N LEU A 124 -5.20 -1.69 -8.92
CA LEU A 124 -5.90 -0.47 -9.27
C LEU A 124 -6.84 -0.71 -10.43
N VAL A 125 -8.13 -0.57 -10.16
CA VAL A 125 -9.17 -0.62 -11.18
C VAL A 125 -9.59 0.82 -11.51
N PRO A 126 -9.51 1.28 -12.77
CA PRO A 126 -9.86 2.67 -13.11
C PRO A 126 -11.36 2.96 -13.04
N ASP A 127 -12.19 2.01 -13.46
CA ASP A 127 -13.64 2.16 -13.51
C ASP A 127 -14.31 1.70 -12.19
N ARG A 128 -15.29 2.48 -11.73
CA ARG A 128 -15.98 2.23 -10.47
C ARG A 128 -16.82 0.95 -10.49
N THR A 129 -17.49 0.68 -11.61
CA THR A 129 -18.41 -0.45 -11.77
C THR A 129 -17.63 -1.75 -11.82
N ASP A 130 -16.52 -1.75 -12.56
CA ASP A 130 -15.60 -2.89 -12.62
C ASP A 130 -14.95 -3.13 -11.26
N ALA A 131 -14.54 -2.07 -10.56
CA ALA A 131 -13.94 -2.19 -9.23
C ALA A 131 -14.91 -2.77 -8.20
N ILE A 132 -16.18 -2.35 -8.23
CA ILE A 132 -17.24 -2.92 -7.40
C ILE A 132 -17.45 -4.40 -7.74
N SER A 133 -17.51 -4.74 -9.02
CA SER A 133 -17.68 -6.13 -9.47
C SER A 133 -16.51 -7.02 -9.01
N ALA A 134 -15.28 -6.54 -9.16
CA ALA A 134 -14.08 -7.21 -8.66
C ALA A 134 -14.12 -7.37 -7.12
N GLY A 135 -14.49 -6.30 -6.40
CA GLY A 135 -14.65 -6.34 -4.95
C GLY A 135 -15.67 -7.38 -4.49
N VAL A 136 -16.83 -7.49 -5.18
CA VAL A 136 -17.82 -8.55 -4.93
C VAL A 136 -17.24 -9.93 -5.21
N ALA A 137 -16.57 -10.12 -6.34
CA ALA A 137 -15.92 -11.39 -6.70
C ALA A 137 -14.90 -11.84 -5.64
N HIS A 138 -14.17 -10.87 -5.07
CA HIS A 138 -13.20 -11.08 -4.00
C HIS A 138 -13.81 -11.08 -2.58
N ARG A 139 -15.15 -11.00 -2.46
CA ARG A 139 -15.87 -11.03 -1.18
C ARG A 139 -15.45 -9.90 -0.22
N GLN A 140 -15.17 -8.72 -0.77
CA GLN A 140 -14.84 -7.50 -0.03
C GLN A 140 -16.12 -6.72 0.25
N ARG A 141 -16.29 -6.19 1.46
CA ARG A 141 -17.46 -5.36 1.83
C ARG A 141 -17.39 -3.95 1.26
N SER A 142 -16.16 -3.44 1.15
CA SER A 142 -15.84 -2.15 0.56
C SER A 142 -14.54 -2.26 -0.23
N ILE A 143 -14.40 -1.36 -1.21
CA ILE A 143 -13.15 -1.03 -1.91
C ILE A 143 -12.79 0.42 -1.56
N TYR A 144 -11.63 0.91 -1.99
CA TYR A 144 -11.20 2.27 -1.66
C TYR A 144 -11.06 3.15 -2.92
N ASP A 145 -11.72 4.30 -2.93
CA ASP A 145 -11.56 5.32 -3.97
C ASP A 145 -10.40 6.25 -3.57
N LEU A 146 -9.30 6.18 -4.34
CA LEU A 146 -8.08 6.93 -4.06
C LEU A 146 -8.20 8.41 -4.41
N ALA A 147 -9.13 8.78 -5.30
CA ALA A 147 -9.33 10.18 -5.69
C ALA A 147 -10.11 10.94 -4.61
N THR A 148 -11.12 10.29 -4.00
CA THR A 148 -11.93 10.91 -2.95
C THR A 148 -11.44 10.59 -1.53
N GLY A 149 -10.61 9.56 -1.37
CA GLY A 149 -10.15 9.09 -0.07
C GLY A 149 -11.27 8.45 0.75
N ALA A 150 -12.18 7.75 0.08
CA ALA A 150 -13.38 7.20 0.70
C ALA A 150 -13.55 5.70 0.42
N GLU A 151 -14.11 4.99 1.40
CA GLU A 151 -14.59 3.63 1.17
C GLU A 151 -15.83 3.65 0.27
N VAL A 152 -15.85 2.74 -0.70
CA VAL A 152 -16.99 2.49 -1.59
C VAL A 152 -17.57 1.13 -1.26
N PRO A 153 -18.82 1.05 -0.76
CA PRO A 153 -19.48 -0.23 -0.49
C PRO A 153 -19.65 -1.03 -1.78
N THR A 154 -19.32 -2.32 -1.75
CA THR A 154 -19.49 -3.22 -2.91
C THR A 154 -20.89 -3.84 -2.97
N GLY A 155 -21.62 -3.82 -1.84
CA GLY A 155 -22.87 -4.56 -1.66
C GLY A 155 -22.69 -6.01 -1.22
N TYR A 156 -21.47 -6.52 -1.07
CA TYR A 156 -21.23 -7.85 -0.51
C TYR A 156 -21.54 -7.86 1.00
N THR A 157 -22.59 -8.60 1.39
CA THR A 157 -23.09 -8.65 2.78
C THR A 157 -22.49 -9.80 3.59
N GLY A 158 -21.71 -10.69 2.99
CA GLY A 158 -21.07 -11.79 3.71
C GLY A 158 -21.97 -12.98 4.04
N GLN A 159 -23.09 -13.18 3.34
CA GLN A 159 -23.84 -14.44 3.41
C GLN A 159 -23.10 -15.48 2.53
N ARG A 160 -22.72 -16.68 2.97
CA ARG A 160 -23.16 -17.54 4.06
C ARG A 160 -21.96 -18.30 4.63
#